data_AF-A0A5F8AD54-F1
#
_entry.id   AF-A0A5F8AD54-F1
#
_cell.length_a   1.000
_cell.length_b   1.000
_cell.length_c   1.000
_cell.angle_alpha   90.00
_cell.angle_beta   90.00
_cell.angle_gamma   90.00
#
_symmetry.space_group_name_H-M   'P 1'
#
loop_
_entity.id
_entity.type
_entity.pdbx_description
1 polymer ?
#
loop_
_entity_poly.entity_id
_entity_poly.type
_entity_poly.pdbx_seq_one_letter_code
_entity_poly.pdbx_strand_id
1 'polypeptide(L)'
;MISRTPEVTCVVVDVSQEDPDVKFNWYVNGAEVHHAQTKPRETQYNSTYRVVSVLTVTHQDWLNGKEYTCKVSNKALPAPIQKTISKDKGQPREPQVYTLPPSREELTKNQVSLTCLVKGFYPSDIVVEWESSGQPENTYKTTPPVLDSDGSYFLYSKLTVDKSRWQQGNVFSCSVMHEALHNHYTQKSLSVSPELQLEESCVEAQDGELDGLWTTITIFITLFLLSVCYSATVTFFKVKWIFSSVVDLKQTIIPDYRNMIGQGA
;
A
#
# COMPACT_ATOMS: atom_id res chain seq x y z
N MET A 1 7.34 -11.71 31.38
CA MET A 1 7.75 -13.11 31.63
C MET A 1 7.26 -13.95 30.47
N ILE A 2 8.14 -14.68 29.79
CA ILE A 2 7.74 -15.63 28.75
C ILE A 2 7.12 -16.83 29.48
N SER A 3 5.79 -16.94 29.51
CA SER A 3 5.06 -17.95 30.29
C SER A 3 4.90 -19.29 29.56
N ARG A 4 5.49 -19.42 28.37
CA ARG A 4 5.36 -20.62 27.52
C ARG A 4 6.61 -21.49 27.60
N THR A 5 6.39 -22.80 27.57
CA THR A 5 7.44 -23.82 27.49
C THR A 5 7.86 -23.98 26.02
N PRO A 6 9.14 -23.73 25.67
CA PRO A 6 9.60 -23.87 24.29
C PRO A 6 9.76 -25.35 23.92
N GLU A 7 9.57 -25.65 22.65
CA GLU A 7 9.60 -27.01 22.11
C GLU A 7 10.37 -27.04 20.78
N VAL A 8 11.14 -28.10 20.58
CA VAL A 8 11.74 -28.43 19.29
C VAL A 8 10.93 -29.57 18.67
N THR A 9 10.49 -29.39 17.42
CA THR A 9 9.59 -30.34 16.76
C THR A 9 10.26 -30.98 15.54
N CYS A 10 10.19 -32.30 15.46
CA CYS A 10 10.61 -33.08 14.30
C CYS A 10 9.38 -33.63 13.59
N VAL A 11 9.17 -33.18 12.35
CA VAL A 11 8.02 -33.56 11.53
C VAL A 11 8.49 -34.48 10.42
N VAL A 12 7.90 -35.67 10.34
CA VAL A 12 8.09 -36.63 9.26
C VAL A 12 6.81 -36.67 8.44
N VAL A 13 6.95 -36.39 7.15
CA VAL A 13 5.86 -36.41 6.16
C VAL A 13 6.11 -37.53 5.16
N ASP A 14 5.10 -37.82 4.34
CA ASP A 14 5.18 -38.83 3.28
C ASP A 14 5.51 -40.25 3.80
N VAL A 15 5.05 -40.58 5.01
CA VAL A 15 5.22 -41.91 5.59
C VAL A 15 4.25 -42.88 4.93
N SER A 16 4.76 -44.00 4.40
CA SER A 16 3.96 -45.03 3.73
C SER A 16 2.96 -45.70 4.68
N GLN A 17 1.81 -46.13 4.16
CA GLN A 17 0.87 -46.96 4.92
C GLN A 17 1.37 -48.40 5.12
N GLU A 18 2.22 -48.88 4.24
CA GLU A 18 2.79 -50.25 4.30
C GLU A 18 3.85 -50.37 5.40
N ASP A 19 4.64 -49.31 5.60
CA ASP A 19 5.66 -49.20 6.63
C ASP A 19 5.41 -47.97 7.53
N PRO A 20 4.35 -47.97 8.36
CA PRO A 20 3.89 -46.76 9.05
C PRO A 20 4.63 -46.50 10.36
N ASP A 21 5.53 -47.40 10.76
CA ASP A 21 6.25 -47.33 12.03
C ASP A 21 7.49 -46.45 11.89
N VAL A 22 7.50 -45.32 12.60
CA VAL A 22 8.59 -44.36 12.61
C VAL A 22 9.24 -44.33 13.99
N LYS A 23 10.55 -44.59 14.04
CA LYS A 23 11.34 -44.52 15.27
C LYS A 23 12.09 -43.19 15.33
N PHE A 24 11.91 -42.46 16.43
CA PHE A 24 12.62 -41.22 16.73
C PHE A 24 13.69 -41.47 17.80
N ASN A 25 14.89 -40.95 17.57
CA ASN A 25 15.95 -40.83 18.57
C ASN A 25 16.39 -39.36 18.62
N TRP A 26 16.39 -38.78 19.81
CA TRP A 26 16.73 -37.38 20.03
C TRP A 26 18.09 -37.26 20.69
N TYR A 27 18.87 -36.27 20.26
CA TYR A 27 20.17 -35.96 20.85
C TYR A 27 20.27 -34.46 21.13
N VAL A 28 20.82 -34.10 22.29
CA VAL A 28 21.13 -32.72 22.68
C VAL A 28 22.64 -32.63 22.88
N ASN A 29 23.33 -31.81 22.07
CA ASN A 29 24.79 -31.77 22.01
C ASN A 29 25.44 -33.17 21.85
N GLY A 30 24.81 -34.04 21.07
CA GLY A 30 25.26 -35.42 20.83
C GLY A 30 24.91 -36.44 21.92
N ALA A 31 24.42 -36.02 23.09
CA ALA A 31 23.94 -36.92 24.13
C ALA A 31 22.48 -37.34 23.88
N GLU A 32 22.19 -38.63 23.93
CA GLU A 32 20.83 -39.14 23.70
C GLU A 32 19.88 -38.73 24.84
N VAL A 33 18.66 -38.33 24.46
CA VAL A 33 17.59 -37.96 25.40
C VAL A 33 16.29 -38.71 25.08
N HIS A 34 15.48 -38.94 26.11
CA HIS A 34 14.31 -39.83 26.02
C HIS A 34 12.99 -39.19 26.47
N HIS A 35 12.99 -37.90 26.81
CA HIS A 35 11.79 -37.18 27.27
C HIS A 35 10.97 -36.55 26.14
N ALA A 36 11.25 -36.90 24.88
CA ALA A 36 10.45 -36.47 23.74
C ALA A 36 9.12 -37.22 23.69
N GLN A 37 8.07 -36.53 23.24
CA GLN A 37 6.73 -37.10 23.08
C GLN A 37 6.36 -37.15 21.60
N THR A 38 5.97 -38.33 21.13
CA THR A 38 5.48 -38.51 19.76
C THR A 38 3.96 -38.46 19.74
N LYS A 39 3.41 -37.55 18.94
CA LYS A 39 1.97 -37.40 18.74
C LYS A 39 1.42 -38.60 17.93
N PRO A 40 0.12 -38.91 18.04
CA PRO A 40 -0.53 -39.88 17.17
C PRO A 40 -0.30 -39.53 15.69
N ARG A 41 -0.17 -40.55 14.85
CA ARG A 41 -0.04 -40.36 13.40
C ARG A 41 -1.31 -39.73 12.82
N GLU A 42 -1.11 -38.83 11.87
CA GLU A 42 -2.19 -38.13 11.16
C GLU A 42 -2.19 -38.57 9.70
N THR A 43 -3.34 -38.99 9.17
CA THR A 43 -3.48 -39.30 7.74
C THR A 43 -3.54 -38.01 6.90
N GLN A 44 -2.74 -37.94 5.85
CA GLN A 44 -2.70 -36.81 4.92
C GLN A 44 -3.59 -37.05 3.69
N TYR A 45 -3.98 -35.98 2.99
CA TYR A 45 -4.81 -36.03 1.78
C TYR A 45 -4.21 -36.89 0.65
N ASN A 46 -2.88 -36.97 0.58
CA ASN A 46 -2.14 -37.79 -0.38
C ASN A 46 -2.03 -39.27 0.03
N SER A 47 -2.83 -39.73 1.02
CA SER A 47 -2.81 -41.10 1.54
C SER A 47 -1.49 -41.54 2.19
N THR A 48 -0.67 -40.60 2.64
CA THR A 48 0.49 -40.87 3.50
C THR A 48 0.20 -40.50 4.96
N TYR A 49 1.10 -40.84 5.88
CA TYR A 49 1.04 -40.38 7.27
C TYR A 49 1.99 -39.21 7.53
N ARG A 50 1.56 -38.33 8.44
CA ARG A 50 2.38 -37.33 9.12
C ARG A 50 2.59 -37.74 10.56
N VAL A 51 3.83 -37.78 10.99
CA VAL A 51 4.21 -38.15 12.37
C VAL A 51 5.06 -37.04 12.96
N VAL A 52 4.72 -36.63 14.18
CA VAL A 52 5.35 -35.49 14.85
C VAL A 52 5.90 -35.92 16.19
N SER A 53 7.21 -35.74 16.38
CA SER A 53 7.87 -35.90 17.68
C SER A 53 8.26 -34.53 18.22
N VAL A 54 7.98 -34.30 19.49
CA VAL A 54 8.15 -33.01 20.18
C VAL A 54 9.08 -33.19 21.36
N LEU A 55 10.15 -32.42 21.39
CA LEU A 55 11.11 -32.36 22.49
C LEU A 55 10.92 -31.05 23.24
N THR A 56 10.51 -31.12 24.49
CA THR A 56 10.45 -29.94 25.37
C THR A 56 11.87 -29.48 25.71
N VAL A 57 12.15 -28.18 25.57
CA VAL A 57 13.46 -27.58 25.81
C VAL A 57 13.37 -26.43 26.81
N THR A 58 14.52 -25.91 27.24
CA THR A 58 14.57 -24.70 28.07
C THR A 58 14.99 -23.51 27.21
N HIS A 59 14.50 -22.31 27.54
CA HIS A 59 14.90 -21.08 26.85
C HIS A 59 16.42 -20.89 26.90
N GLN A 60 17.04 -21.14 28.05
CA GLN A 60 18.48 -20.95 28.24
C GLN A 60 19.32 -21.88 27.37
N ASP A 61 18.90 -23.14 27.22
CA ASP A 61 19.64 -24.10 26.39
C ASP A 61 19.66 -23.70 24.91
N TRP A 62 18.52 -23.23 24.39
CA TRP A 62 18.43 -22.69 23.03
C TRP A 62 19.29 -21.45 22.87
N LEU A 63 19.18 -20.49 23.80
CA LEU A 63 19.95 -19.24 23.78
C LEU A 63 21.46 -19.47 23.88
N ASN A 64 21.88 -20.50 24.62
CA ASN A 64 23.28 -20.93 24.71
C ASN A 64 23.79 -21.67 23.46
N GLY A 65 22.94 -21.84 22.44
CA GLY A 65 23.32 -22.47 21.18
C GLY A 65 23.47 -23.99 21.25
N LYS A 66 22.74 -24.67 22.15
CA LYS A 66 22.71 -26.14 22.13
C LYS A 66 22.19 -26.65 20.79
N GLU A 67 22.76 -27.75 20.33
CA GLU A 67 22.37 -28.43 19.11
C GLU A 67 21.38 -29.55 19.41
N TYR A 68 20.25 -29.54 18.71
CA TYR A 68 19.17 -30.52 18.84
C TYR A 68 19.10 -31.34 17.57
N THR A 69 19.35 -32.65 17.69
CA THR A 69 19.33 -33.57 16.55
C THR A 69 18.18 -34.55 16.69
N CYS A 70 17.32 -34.60 15.67
CA CYS A 70 16.32 -35.64 15.50
C CYS A 70 16.84 -36.65 14.48
N LYS A 71 16.96 -37.92 14.90
CA LYS A 71 17.28 -39.06 14.05
C LYS A 71 16.05 -39.92 13.86
N VAL A 72 15.66 -40.12 12.61
CA VAL A 72 14.45 -40.83 12.20
C VAL A 72 14.83 -42.11 11.48
N SER A 73 14.25 -43.23 11.92
CA SER A 73 14.40 -44.53 11.27
C SER A 73 13.04 -45.10 10.88
N ASN A 74 12.95 -45.67 9.68
CA ASN A 74 11.76 -46.32 9.14
C ASN A 74 12.20 -47.44 8.18
N LYS A 75 11.40 -48.50 8.02
CA LYS A 75 11.75 -49.66 7.18
C LYS A 75 11.88 -49.32 5.69
N ALA A 76 11.11 -48.35 5.20
CA ALA A 76 11.19 -47.89 3.82
C ALA A 76 12.45 -47.03 3.54
N LEU A 77 13.20 -46.64 4.59
CA LEU A 77 14.43 -45.87 4.44
C LEU A 77 15.65 -46.81 4.42
N PRO A 78 16.57 -46.67 3.46
CA PRO A 78 17.79 -47.49 3.41
C PRO A 78 18.76 -47.17 4.55
N ALA A 79 18.67 -45.95 5.12
CA ALA A 79 19.45 -45.52 6.28
C ALA A 79 18.65 -44.48 7.09
N PRO A 80 18.92 -44.34 8.40
CA PRO A 80 18.29 -43.31 9.22
C PRO A 80 18.61 -41.90 8.71
N ILE A 81 17.59 -41.03 8.68
CA ILE A 81 17.75 -39.61 8.34
C ILE A 81 17.94 -38.84 9.63
N GLN A 82 18.90 -37.93 9.66
CA GLN A 82 19.10 -37.03 10.79
C GLN A 82 19.03 -35.57 10.36
N LYS A 83 18.41 -34.74 11.20
CA LYS A 83 18.33 -33.28 11.05
C LYS A 83 18.70 -32.63 12.37
N THR A 84 19.50 -31.59 12.30
CA THR A 84 20.00 -30.84 13.44
C THR A 84 19.56 -29.40 13.33
N ILE A 85 19.11 -28.82 14.44
CA ILE A 85 18.82 -27.40 14.57
C ILE A 85 19.54 -26.83 15.79
N SER A 86 19.87 -25.56 15.71
CA SER A 86 20.41 -24.77 16.82
C SER A 86 20.05 -23.32 16.58
N LYS A 87 20.24 -22.48 17.59
CA LYS A 87 20.21 -21.03 17.40
C LYS A 87 21.25 -20.61 16.35
N ASP A 88 20.88 -19.65 15.50
CA ASP A 88 21.80 -19.04 14.56
C ASP A 88 23.00 -18.39 15.27
N LYS A 89 24.18 -18.61 14.70
CA LYS A 89 25.45 -18.07 15.20
C LYS A 89 25.69 -16.69 14.63
N GLY A 90 25.80 -15.69 15.49
CA GLY A 90 26.15 -14.33 15.11
C GLY A 90 25.80 -13.36 16.21
N GLN A 91 26.22 -12.11 16.05
CA GLN A 91 25.82 -11.04 16.95
C GLN A 91 24.39 -10.62 16.60
N PRO A 92 23.43 -10.68 17.54
CA PRO A 92 22.09 -10.17 17.31
C PRO A 92 22.13 -8.68 16.98
N ARG A 93 21.34 -8.26 16.00
CA ARG A 93 21.20 -6.85 15.59
C ARG A 93 19.73 -6.45 15.71
N GLU A 94 19.49 -5.33 16.37
CA GLU A 94 18.15 -4.79 16.56
C GLU A 94 17.54 -4.32 15.22
N PRO A 95 16.27 -4.65 14.93
CA PRO A 95 15.57 -4.14 13.77
C PRO A 95 15.33 -2.63 13.87
N GLN A 96 15.61 -1.94 12.78
CA GLN A 96 15.11 -0.60 12.53
C GLN A 96 13.74 -0.72 11.86
N VAL A 97 12.73 -0.10 12.46
CA VAL A 97 11.34 -0.16 12.01
C VAL A 97 10.91 1.21 11.52
N TYR A 98 10.36 1.25 10.30
CA TYR A 98 9.85 2.45 9.65
C TYR A 98 8.46 2.18 9.09
N THR A 99 7.52 3.08 9.36
CA THR A 99 6.17 3.04 8.79
C THR A 99 6.05 4.09 7.69
N LEU A 100 5.43 3.70 6.57
CA LEU A 100 5.28 4.53 5.38
C LEU A 100 3.78 4.69 5.06
N PRO A 101 3.32 5.92 4.81
CA PRO A 101 1.94 6.18 4.41
C PRO A 101 1.62 5.65 3.01
N PRO A 102 0.34 5.64 2.62
CA PRO A 102 -0.05 5.32 1.26
C PRO A 102 0.59 6.28 0.26
N SER A 103 0.85 5.80 -0.95
CA SER A 103 1.24 6.67 -2.05
C SER A 103 0.09 7.60 -2.43
N ARG A 104 0.39 8.79 -2.97
CA ARG A 104 -0.63 9.76 -3.39
C ARG A 104 -1.60 9.19 -4.43
N GLU A 105 -1.09 8.40 -5.36
CA GLU A 105 -1.91 7.73 -6.38
C GLU A 105 -2.95 6.78 -5.75
N GLU A 106 -2.60 6.13 -4.65
CA GLU A 106 -3.49 5.22 -3.93
C GLU A 106 -4.61 5.95 -3.18
N LEU A 107 -4.41 7.23 -2.85
CA LEU A 107 -5.46 8.05 -2.24
C LEU A 107 -6.65 8.30 -3.19
N THR A 108 -6.53 8.01 -4.48
CA THR A 108 -7.68 8.06 -5.41
C THR A 108 -8.56 6.81 -5.33
N LYS A 109 -8.12 5.77 -4.60
CA LYS A 109 -8.80 4.48 -4.49
C LYS A 109 -9.60 4.39 -3.19
N ASN A 110 -10.50 3.40 -3.13
CA ASN A 110 -11.29 3.10 -1.92
C ASN A 110 -10.47 2.44 -0.80
N GLN A 111 -9.36 1.79 -1.16
CA GLN A 111 -8.46 1.12 -0.23
C GLN A 111 -7.04 1.62 -0.43
N VAL A 112 -6.30 1.68 0.67
CA VAL A 112 -4.94 2.18 0.74
C VAL A 112 -4.02 1.17 1.43
N SER A 113 -2.74 1.22 1.11
CA SER A 113 -1.73 0.33 1.67
C SER A 113 -0.81 1.10 2.62
N LEU A 114 -0.72 0.62 3.86
CA LEU A 114 0.29 1.05 4.82
C LEU A 114 1.45 0.08 4.79
N THR A 115 2.68 0.59 4.80
CA THR A 115 3.88 -0.25 4.70
C THR A 115 4.72 -0.12 5.95
N CYS A 116 5.22 -1.25 6.45
CA CYS A 116 6.21 -1.33 7.51
C CYS A 116 7.48 -1.94 6.95
N LEU A 117 8.54 -1.14 6.85
CA LEU A 117 9.88 -1.57 6.51
C LEU A 117 10.60 -1.92 7.82
N VAL A 118 11.08 -3.16 7.90
CA VAL A 118 11.93 -3.64 8.99
C VAL A 118 13.27 -4.01 8.39
N LYS A 119 14.37 -3.40 8.86
CA LYS A 119 15.71 -3.65 8.29
C LYS A 119 16.81 -3.63 9.35
N GLY A 120 17.99 -4.14 8.99
CA GLY A 120 19.18 -4.09 9.84
C GLY A 120 19.21 -5.17 10.93
N PHE A 121 18.30 -6.16 10.89
CA PHE A 121 18.16 -7.14 11.95
C PHE A 121 18.91 -8.44 11.68
N TYR A 122 19.29 -9.12 12.75
CA TYR A 122 19.87 -10.46 12.69
C TYR A 122 19.59 -11.17 14.02
N PRO A 123 19.16 -12.44 14.05
CA PRO A 123 18.95 -13.39 12.94
C PRO A 123 17.66 -13.10 12.16
N SER A 124 17.36 -13.92 11.15
CA SER A 124 16.18 -13.76 10.29
C SER A 124 14.85 -14.06 10.99
N ASP A 125 14.85 -14.81 12.09
CA ASP A 125 13.63 -15.12 12.86
C ASP A 125 13.01 -13.86 13.44
N ILE A 126 11.84 -13.48 12.94
CA ILE A 126 11.15 -12.24 13.30
C ILE A 126 9.65 -12.40 13.11
N VAL A 127 8.86 -11.73 13.95
CA VAL A 127 7.40 -11.67 13.82
C VAL A 127 6.99 -10.22 13.62
N VAL A 128 6.10 -9.99 12.66
CA VAL A 128 5.52 -8.67 12.37
C VAL A 128 4.02 -8.78 12.34
N GLU A 129 3.37 -7.98 13.17
CA GLU A 129 1.92 -7.91 13.31
C GLU A 129 1.45 -6.47 13.16
N TRP A 130 0.19 -6.29 12.81
CA TRP A 130 -0.45 -4.99 12.72
C TRP A 130 -1.61 -4.90 13.70
N GLU A 131 -1.81 -3.71 14.25
CA GLU A 131 -2.97 -3.39 15.07
C GLU A 131 -3.50 -1.99 14.75
N SER A 132 -4.77 -1.75 15.03
CA SER A 132 -5.37 -0.42 15.05
C SER A 132 -6.26 -0.27 16.27
N SER A 133 -6.13 0.85 16.98
CA SER A 133 -6.94 1.12 18.19
C SER A 133 -6.93 -0.03 19.23
N GLY A 134 -5.79 -0.72 19.36
CA GLY A 134 -5.62 -1.86 20.28
C GLY A 134 -6.25 -3.17 19.82
N GLN A 135 -6.70 -3.26 18.56
CA GLN A 135 -7.24 -4.49 17.95
C GLN A 135 -6.34 -4.99 16.83
N PRO A 136 -6.14 -6.31 16.69
CA PRO A 136 -5.30 -6.88 15.64
C PRO A 136 -5.93 -6.68 14.24
N GLU A 137 -5.10 -6.32 13.28
CA GLU A 137 -5.45 -6.28 11.86
C GLU A 137 -5.03 -7.57 11.17
N ASN A 138 -5.83 -8.08 10.24
CA ASN A 138 -5.57 -9.37 9.58
C ASN A 138 -5.32 -9.25 8.07
N THR A 139 -5.53 -8.07 7.47
CA THR A 139 -5.42 -7.82 6.03
C THR A 139 -3.99 -7.42 5.62
N TYR A 140 -2.99 -7.93 6.33
CA TYR A 140 -1.59 -7.68 6.03
C TYR A 140 -0.89 -8.88 5.39
N LYS A 141 0.16 -8.60 4.62
CA LYS A 141 1.08 -9.59 4.06
C LYS A 141 2.51 -9.16 4.35
N THR A 142 3.31 -10.08 4.86
CA THR A 142 4.72 -9.86 5.19
C THR A 142 5.60 -10.68 4.25
N THR A 143 6.62 -10.04 3.67
CA THR A 143 7.61 -10.74 2.84
C THR A 143 8.51 -11.60 3.72
N PRO A 144 9.09 -12.70 3.20
CA PRO A 144 10.16 -13.38 3.92
C PRO A 144 11.35 -12.42 4.15
N PRO A 145 12.13 -12.59 5.23
CA PRO A 145 13.39 -11.89 5.43
C PRO A 145 14.35 -12.12 4.26
N VAL A 146 14.96 -11.04 3.77
CA VAL A 146 15.96 -11.06 2.70
C VAL A 146 17.29 -10.60 3.26
N LEU A 147 18.36 -11.35 2.96
CA LEU A 147 19.72 -11.01 3.38
C LEU A 147 20.20 -9.75 2.63
N ASP A 148 20.65 -8.75 3.38
CA ASP A 148 21.24 -7.51 2.86
C ASP A 148 22.77 -7.66 2.75
N SER A 149 23.37 -6.74 2.01
CA SER A 149 24.81 -6.63 1.74
C SER A 149 25.69 -6.51 3.00
N ASP A 150 25.15 -5.99 4.11
CA ASP A 150 25.86 -5.83 5.39
C ASP A 150 25.75 -7.06 6.32
N GLY A 151 25.18 -8.15 5.82
CA GLY A 151 24.94 -9.39 6.55
C GLY A 151 23.75 -9.36 7.51
N SER A 152 22.98 -8.27 7.53
CA SER A 152 21.69 -8.20 8.22
C SER A 152 20.55 -8.63 7.30
N TYR A 153 19.32 -8.64 7.81
CA TYR A 153 18.10 -8.92 7.07
C TYR A 153 17.21 -7.69 7.00
N PHE A 154 16.38 -7.66 5.97
CA PHE A 154 15.25 -6.74 5.85
C PHE A 154 14.00 -7.44 5.32
N LEU A 155 12.84 -6.85 5.59
CA LEU A 155 11.55 -7.28 5.05
C LEU A 155 10.57 -6.11 4.97
N TYR A 156 9.45 -6.34 4.28
CA TYR A 156 8.31 -5.44 4.23
C TYR A 156 7.05 -6.14 4.71
N SER A 157 6.23 -5.42 5.47
CA SER A 157 4.85 -5.81 5.75
C SER A 157 3.89 -4.77 5.20
N LYS A 158 2.91 -5.20 4.41
CA LYS A 158 1.91 -4.34 3.78
C LYS A 158 0.53 -4.63 4.37
N LEU A 159 -0.05 -3.67 5.07
CA LEU A 159 -1.42 -3.71 5.57
C LEU A 159 -2.34 -2.99 4.57
N THR A 160 -3.48 -3.59 4.24
CA THR A 160 -4.50 -2.97 3.35
C THR A 160 -5.70 -2.55 4.18
N VAL A 161 -6.08 -1.27 4.10
CA VAL A 161 -7.20 -0.70 4.87
C VAL A 161 -8.09 0.17 3.99
N ASP A 162 -9.32 0.41 4.44
CA ASP A 162 -10.21 1.35 3.75
C ASP A 162 -9.69 2.79 3.89
N LYS A 163 -9.73 3.55 2.78
CA LYS A 163 -9.30 4.96 2.74
C LYS A 163 -10.01 5.80 3.80
N SER A 164 -11.29 5.55 4.03
CA SER A 164 -12.10 6.25 5.04
C SER A 164 -11.54 6.08 6.46
N ARG A 165 -11.14 4.85 6.83
CA ARG A 165 -10.53 4.56 8.12
C ARG A 165 -9.21 5.31 8.29
N TRP A 166 -8.41 5.36 7.23
CA TRP A 166 -7.16 6.13 7.23
C TRP A 166 -7.45 7.63 7.40
N GLN A 167 -8.30 8.23 6.57
CA GLN A 167 -8.63 9.66 6.59
C GLN A 167 -9.31 10.14 7.89
N GLN A 168 -9.99 9.25 8.61
CA GLN A 168 -10.54 9.53 9.94
C GLN A 168 -9.48 9.74 11.03
N GLY A 169 -8.19 9.55 10.70
CA GLY A 169 -7.09 9.71 11.65
C GLY A 169 -6.86 8.49 12.54
N ASN A 170 -7.35 7.32 12.13
CA ASN A 170 -7.05 6.09 12.86
C ASN A 170 -5.54 5.85 12.93
N VAL A 171 -5.08 5.42 14.10
CA VAL A 171 -3.69 5.06 14.34
C VAL A 171 -3.50 3.58 14.05
N PHE A 172 -2.60 3.29 13.11
CA PHE A 172 -2.19 1.93 12.77
C PHE A 172 -0.77 1.71 13.27
N SER A 173 -0.53 0.58 13.91
CA SER A 173 0.76 0.26 14.48
C SER A 173 1.32 -1.03 13.90
N CYS A 174 2.56 -0.98 13.45
CA CYS A 174 3.38 -2.14 13.11
C CYS A 174 4.14 -2.57 14.36
N SER A 175 3.77 -3.74 14.89
CA SER A 175 4.37 -4.40 16.03
C SER A 175 5.41 -5.41 15.55
N VAL A 176 6.64 -5.33 16.04
CA VAL A 176 7.75 -6.18 15.64
C VAL A 176 8.31 -6.90 16.86
N MET A 177 8.41 -8.23 16.79
CA MET A 177 9.02 -9.07 17.81
C MET A 177 10.28 -9.71 17.28
N HIS A 178 11.40 -9.48 17.96
CA HIS A 178 12.72 -9.94 17.55
C HIS A 178 13.62 -10.13 18.77
N GLU A 179 14.51 -11.12 18.75
CA GLU A 179 15.33 -11.47 19.94
C GLU A 179 16.30 -10.36 20.38
N ALA A 180 16.72 -9.50 19.47
CA ALA A 180 17.68 -8.44 19.78
C ALA A 180 17.03 -7.25 20.50
N LEU A 181 15.70 -7.10 20.43
CA LEU A 181 14.99 -5.97 21.01
C LEU A 181 14.86 -6.07 22.53
N HIS A 182 14.82 -4.91 23.19
CA HIS A 182 14.41 -4.84 24.59
C HIS A 182 13.00 -5.43 24.77
N ASN A 183 12.84 -6.35 25.73
CA ASN A 183 11.61 -7.15 25.92
C ASN A 183 11.14 -7.92 24.68
N HIS A 184 12.03 -8.12 23.69
CA HIS A 184 11.76 -8.77 22.41
C HIS A 184 10.64 -8.12 21.59
N TYR A 185 10.38 -6.82 21.79
CA TYR A 185 9.24 -6.14 21.19
C TYR A 185 9.54 -4.66 20.92
N THR A 186 9.08 -4.16 19.78
CA THR A 186 9.04 -2.72 19.46
C THR A 186 7.83 -2.43 18.58
N GLN A 187 7.40 -1.17 18.56
CA GLN A 187 6.24 -0.76 17.78
C GLN A 187 6.49 0.59 17.10
N LYS A 188 6.00 0.73 15.87
CA LYS A 188 5.92 2.00 15.16
C LYS A 188 4.51 2.26 14.68
N SER A 189 4.00 3.41 15.05
CA SER A 189 2.66 3.85 14.67
C SER A 189 2.70 4.80 13.50
N LEU A 190 1.57 4.89 12.80
CA LEU A 190 1.35 5.74 11.66
C LEU A 190 -0.12 6.17 11.65
N SER A 191 -0.33 7.45 11.40
CA SER A 191 -1.64 8.06 11.20
C SER A 191 -1.50 9.12 10.11
N VAL A 192 -2.62 9.64 9.63
CA VAL A 192 -2.63 10.77 8.69
C VAL A 192 -1.81 11.93 9.28
N SER A 193 -0.80 12.40 8.54
CA SER A 193 -0.09 13.62 8.90
C SER A 193 -0.86 14.86 8.43
N PRO A 194 -0.80 15.99 9.16
CA PRO A 194 -1.39 17.26 8.72
C PRO A 194 -0.82 17.74 7.36
N GLU A 195 0.43 17.40 7.06
CA GLU A 195 1.11 17.73 5.80
C GLU A 195 0.47 17.04 4.58
N LEU A 196 -0.07 15.84 4.75
CA LEU A 196 -0.81 15.09 3.72
C LEU A 196 -2.21 15.68 3.46
N GLN A 197 -2.82 16.32 4.46
CA GLN A 197 -4.10 17.03 4.30
C GLN A 197 -3.93 18.40 3.63
N LEU A 198 -2.82 19.08 3.90
CA LEU A 198 -2.57 20.42 3.35
C LEU A 198 -2.45 20.39 1.82
N GLU A 199 -1.84 19.35 1.26
CA GLU A 199 -1.73 19.21 -0.21
C GLU A 199 -3.08 18.93 -0.91
N GLU A 200 -4.01 18.21 -0.28
CA GLU A 200 -5.35 17.96 -0.85
C GLU A 200 -6.12 19.30 -0.96
N SER A 201 -5.97 20.19 0.03
CA SER A 201 -6.55 21.55 -0.02
C SER A 201 -5.92 22.45 -1.08
N CYS A 202 -4.64 22.27 -1.39
CA CYS A 202 -3.96 23.04 -2.44
C CYS A 202 -4.37 22.56 -3.85
N VAL A 203 -4.64 21.27 -4.02
CA VAL A 203 -5.10 20.71 -5.31
C VAL A 203 -6.52 21.16 -5.63
N GLU A 204 -7.41 21.23 -4.62
CA GLU A 204 -8.76 21.81 -4.81
C GLU A 204 -8.71 23.32 -5.10
N ALA A 205 -7.78 24.06 -4.48
CA ALA A 205 -7.61 25.49 -4.74
C ALA A 205 -7.13 25.79 -6.17
N GLN A 206 -6.34 24.89 -6.77
CA GLN A 206 -5.80 25.08 -8.11
C GLN A 206 -6.86 24.90 -9.21
N ASP A 207 -7.87 24.04 -8.99
CA ASP A 207 -8.98 23.85 -9.93
C ASP A 207 -9.95 25.06 -9.91
N GLY A 208 -10.14 25.68 -8.73
CA GLY A 208 -10.91 26.92 -8.59
C GLY A 208 -10.28 28.14 -9.27
N GLU A 209 -8.97 28.17 -9.44
CA GLU A 209 -8.25 29.26 -10.12
C GLU A 209 -8.41 29.17 -11.66
N LEU A 210 -8.54 27.96 -12.20
CA LEU A 210 -8.84 27.74 -13.62
C LEU A 210 -10.27 28.22 -13.96
N ASP A 211 -11.25 27.93 -13.11
CA ASP A 211 -12.65 28.38 -13.28
C ASP A 211 -12.79 29.92 -13.21
N GLY A 212 -11.99 30.58 -12.36
CA GLY A 212 -11.89 32.05 -12.33
C GLY A 212 -11.34 32.64 -13.64
N LEU A 213 -10.42 31.96 -14.30
CA LEU A 213 -9.86 32.38 -15.59
C LEU A 213 -10.88 32.17 -16.73
N TRP A 214 -11.59 31.05 -16.74
CA TRP A 214 -12.62 30.78 -17.76
C TRP A 214 -13.82 31.73 -17.65
N THR A 215 -14.25 32.06 -16.44
CA THR A 215 -15.33 33.03 -16.21
C THR A 215 -14.95 34.43 -16.67
N THR A 216 -13.73 34.90 -16.36
CA THR A 216 -13.23 36.20 -16.84
C THR A 216 -13.09 36.24 -18.36
N ILE A 217 -12.49 35.21 -18.99
CA ILE A 217 -12.41 35.08 -20.45
C ILE A 217 -13.80 35.14 -21.08
N THR A 218 -14.78 34.43 -20.51
CA THR A 218 -16.16 34.42 -21.02
C THR A 218 -16.82 35.80 -20.94
N ILE A 219 -16.59 36.55 -19.85
CA ILE A 219 -17.09 37.92 -19.70
C ILE A 219 -16.44 38.86 -20.73
N PHE A 220 -15.12 38.77 -20.96
CA PHE A 220 -14.45 39.61 -21.96
C PHE A 220 -14.92 39.31 -23.38
N ILE A 221 -15.08 38.03 -23.73
CA ILE A 221 -15.59 37.61 -25.05
C ILE A 221 -17.02 38.12 -25.25
N THR A 222 -17.89 37.96 -24.25
CA THR A 222 -19.29 38.41 -24.35
C THR A 222 -19.39 39.93 -24.49
N LEU A 223 -18.63 40.70 -23.69
CA LEU A 223 -18.58 42.17 -23.80
C LEU A 223 -18.01 42.63 -25.14
N PHE A 224 -16.97 41.97 -25.64
CA PHE A 224 -16.40 42.28 -26.96
C PHE A 224 -17.42 42.05 -28.08
N LEU A 225 -18.11 40.90 -28.07
CA LEU A 225 -19.15 40.59 -29.06
C LEU A 225 -20.31 41.59 -28.98
N LEU A 226 -20.76 41.96 -27.78
CA LEU A 226 -21.80 42.99 -27.60
C LEU A 226 -21.36 44.35 -28.14
N SER A 227 -20.11 44.76 -27.90
CA SER A 227 -19.53 46.00 -28.43
C SER A 227 -19.46 45.99 -29.96
N VAL A 228 -18.98 44.89 -30.55
CA VAL A 228 -18.91 44.74 -32.01
C VAL A 228 -20.31 44.77 -32.61
N CYS A 229 -21.27 44.03 -32.06
CA CYS A 229 -22.66 44.04 -32.52
C CYS A 229 -23.31 45.43 -32.40
N TYR A 230 -23.07 46.14 -31.30
CA TYR A 230 -23.56 47.51 -31.12
C TYR A 230 -22.94 48.46 -32.14
N SER A 231 -21.63 48.40 -32.35
CA SER A 231 -20.95 49.25 -33.35
C SER A 231 -21.42 48.95 -34.78
N ALA A 232 -21.63 47.67 -35.13
CA ALA A 232 -22.14 47.25 -36.42
C ALA A 232 -23.56 47.75 -36.63
N THR A 233 -24.46 47.56 -35.65
CA THR A 233 -25.85 48.04 -35.75
C THR A 233 -25.91 49.56 -35.87
N VAL A 234 -25.16 50.31 -35.06
CA VAL A 234 -25.06 51.77 -35.18
C VAL A 234 -24.53 52.18 -36.56
N THR A 235 -23.52 51.49 -37.08
CA THR A 235 -22.98 51.77 -38.41
C THR A 235 -24.00 51.47 -39.50
N PHE A 236 -24.74 50.36 -39.42
CA PHE A 236 -25.83 50.05 -40.35
C PHE A 236 -26.96 51.07 -40.29
N PHE A 237 -27.38 51.51 -39.10
CA PHE A 237 -28.39 52.57 -38.96
C PHE A 237 -27.90 53.91 -39.49
N LYS A 238 -26.64 54.27 -39.23
CA LYS A 238 -26.04 55.53 -39.71
C LYS A 238 -25.87 55.53 -41.22
N VAL A 239 -25.42 54.42 -41.81
CA VAL A 239 -25.31 54.22 -43.25
C VAL A 239 -26.70 54.23 -43.91
N LYS A 240 -27.69 53.52 -43.35
CA LYS A 240 -29.07 53.54 -43.83
C LYS A 240 -29.70 54.94 -43.75
N TRP A 241 -29.42 55.69 -42.69
CA TRP A 241 -29.87 57.08 -42.54
C TRP A 241 -29.21 58.00 -43.56
N ILE A 242 -27.89 57.90 -43.75
CA ILE A 242 -27.16 58.66 -44.78
C ILE A 242 -27.69 58.32 -46.18
N PHE A 243 -27.92 57.05 -46.50
CA PHE A 243 -28.52 56.67 -47.78
C PHE A 243 -29.94 57.22 -47.95
N SER A 244 -30.77 57.21 -46.90
CA SER A 244 -32.11 57.83 -46.97
C SER A 244 -32.04 59.33 -47.24
N SER A 245 -31.16 60.06 -46.52
CA SER A 245 -30.98 61.50 -46.71
C SER A 245 -30.39 61.84 -48.09
N VAL A 246 -29.48 61.02 -48.61
CA VAL A 246 -28.91 61.20 -49.95
C VAL A 246 -29.92 60.87 -51.05
N VAL A 247 -30.81 59.88 -50.84
CA VAL A 247 -31.91 59.57 -51.77
C VAL A 247 -32.93 60.71 -51.81
N ASP A 248 -33.31 61.28 -50.66
CA ASP A 248 -34.19 62.47 -50.59
C ASP A 248 -33.55 63.70 -51.27
N LEU A 249 -32.23 63.90 -51.11
CA LEU A 249 -31.51 64.98 -51.78
C LEU A 249 -31.42 64.77 -53.30
N LYS A 250 -31.37 63.52 -53.78
CA LYS A 250 -31.33 63.22 -55.21
C LYS A 250 -32.71 63.37 -55.87
N GLN A 251 -33.79 63.19 -55.11
CA GLN A 251 -35.17 63.37 -55.59
C GLN A 251 -35.55 64.85 -55.73
N THR A 252 -34.84 65.75 -55.05
CA THR A 252 -34.99 67.22 -55.19
C THR A 252 -34.15 67.84 -56.33
N ILE A 253 -33.25 67.07 -56.96
CA ILE A 253 -32.35 67.52 -58.05
C ILE A 253 -32.69 66.81 -59.38
N ILE A 254 -33.98 66.60 -59.66
CA ILE A 254 -34.46 66.29 -61.02
C ILE A 254 -35.08 67.59 -61.55
N PRO A 255 -34.53 68.24 -62.59
CA PRO A 255 -35.12 69.45 -63.15
C PRO A 255 -36.42 69.09 -63.88
N ASP A 256 -37.53 69.74 -63.51
CA ASP A 256 -38.78 69.69 -64.26
C ASP A 256 -38.66 70.60 -65.50
N TYR A 257 -38.30 70.02 -66.64
CA TYR A 257 -38.34 70.69 -67.94
C TYR A 257 -39.73 70.54 -68.55
N ARG A 258 -40.66 71.39 -68.10
CA ARG A 258 -41.93 71.65 -68.78
C ARG A 258 -42.15 73.16 -68.97
N ASN A 259 -41.23 73.81 -69.69
CA ASN A 259 -41.48 75.11 -70.32
C ASN A 259 -42.54 74.93 -71.42
N MET A 260 -43.65 75.64 -71.36
CA MET A 260 -43.84 76.95 -71.97
C MET A 260 -43.50 76.99 -73.47
N ILE A 261 -44.51 76.66 -74.28
CA ILE A 261 -44.74 77.12 -75.66
C ILE A 261 -46.24 77.46 -75.67
N GLY A 262 -46.77 78.62 -76.06
CA GLY A 262 -46.25 79.87 -76.59
C GLY A 262 -47.43 80.86 -76.66
N GLN A 263 -47.12 82.15 -76.73
CA GLN A 263 -48.06 83.27 -76.91
C GLN A 263 -48.71 83.26 -78.30
N GLY A 264 -49.86 83.94 -78.44
CA GLY A 264 -50.17 84.66 -79.68
C GLY A 264 -51.65 84.79 -80.04
N ALA A 265 -52.16 86.02 -79.87
CA ALA A 265 -53.29 86.68 -80.57
C ALA A 265 -54.71 86.13 -80.41
#